data_AF-A0A351F462-F1
#
_entry.id   AF-A0A351F462-F1
#
_cell.length_a   1.000
_cell.length_b   1.000
_cell.length_c   1.000
_cell.angle_alpha   90.00
_cell.angle_beta   90.00
_cell.angle_gamma   90.00
#
_symmetry.space_group_name_H-M   'P 1'
#
loop_
_entity.id
_entity.type
_entity.pdbx_description
1 polymer ?
#
loop_
_entity_poly.entity_id
_entity_poly.type
_entity_poly.pdbx_seq_one_letter_code
_entity_poly.pdbx_strand_id
1 'polypeptide(L)'
;MAKENIKKVIVTEKTESKIKKSVVHAEVPVEMLFKRINYILILAGIVLIVVGFILMSGGKMPSPDVWDDQLIYNPVKTLVSPIVILSGLVLVLVAIFKK
;
A
#
# COMPACT_ATOMS: atom_id res chain seq x y z
N MET A 1 -43.22 -13.68 67.56
CA MET A 1 -42.37 -14.87 67.79
C MET A 1 -42.76 -15.92 66.76
N ALA A 2 -41.76 -16.50 66.09
CA ALA A 2 -41.81 -17.63 65.14
C ALA A 2 -42.62 -17.39 63.83
N LYS A 3 -41.95 -17.10 62.69
CA LYS A 3 -41.32 -18.06 61.75
C LYS A 3 -42.39 -18.82 60.94
N GLU A 4 -42.33 -19.02 59.62
CA GLU A 4 -41.39 -18.69 58.55
C GLU A 4 -42.10 -19.13 57.25
N ASN A 5 -41.64 -18.57 56.13
CA ASN A 5 -41.97 -18.85 54.73
C ASN A 5 -42.04 -20.37 54.40
N ILE A 6 -42.67 -20.87 53.33
CA ILE A 6 -42.24 -20.70 51.93
C ILE A 6 -43.36 -21.17 50.97
N LYS A 7 -43.63 -20.30 50.01
CA LYS A 7 -44.44 -20.49 48.80
C LYS A 7 -43.98 -21.67 47.94
N LYS A 8 -44.97 -22.42 47.46
CA LYS A 8 -45.22 -22.75 46.04
C LYS A 8 -43.99 -23.16 45.21
N VAL A 9 -43.79 -24.47 45.09
CA VAL A 9 -43.01 -25.09 44.02
C VAL A 9 -43.65 -24.72 42.67
N ILE A 10 -43.05 -23.75 41.97
CA ILE A 10 -43.22 -23.53 40.54
C ILE A 10 -41.82 -23.64 39.95
N VAL A 11 -41.43 -24.84 39.55
CA VAL A 11 -40.24 -25.04 38.74
C VAL A 11 -40.64 -24.79 37.29
N THR A 12 -40.58 -23.54 36.86
CA THR A 12 -40.41 -23.15 35.45
C THR A 12 -39.81 -21.75 35.46
N GLU A 13 -38.49 -21.66 35.57
CA GLU A 13 -37.77 -20.46 35.14
C GLU A 13 -36.40 -20.84 34.59
N LYS A 14 -36.36 -20.95 33.25
CA LYS A 14 -35.32 -20.32 32.42
C LYS A 14 -33.88 -20.76 32.68
N THR A 15 -33.56 -21.98 32.24
CA THR A 15 -32.18 -22.38 31.95
C THR A 15 -31.63 -21.52 30.82
N GLU A 16 -30.78 -20.59 31.22
CA GLU A 16 -29.58 -20.12 30.54
C GLU A 16 -29.20 -20.89 29.27
N SER A 17 -29.38 -20.27 28.12
CA SER A 17 -28.48 -20.45 26.97
C SER A 17 -28.49 -19.16 26.13
N LYS A 18 -28.28 -18.03 26.82
CA LYS A 18 -27.81 -16.78 26.23
C LYS A 18 -26.28 -16.81 26.18
N ILE A 19 -25.69 -17.76 25.45
CA ILE A 19 -24.29 -17.69 25.05
C ILE A 19 -24.20 -18.00 23.54
N LYS A 20 -24.97 -17.27 22.73
CA LYS A 20 -24.40 -16.82 21.46
C LYS A 20 -23.41 -15.72 21.83
N LYS A 21 -22.18 -16.13 22.17
CA LYS A 21 -21.03 -15.24 22.18
C LYS A 21 -20.84 -14.87 20.71
N SER A 22 -21.56 -13.84 20.27
CA SER A 22 -21.18 -13.11 19.06
C SER A 22 -19.75 -12.67 19.33
N VAL A 23 -18.80 -13.40 18.75
CA VAL A 23 -17.47 -12.87 18.50
C VAL A 23 -17.72 -11.74 17.52
N VAL A 24 -18.12 -10.59 18.06
CA VAL A 24 -18.06 -9.31 17.38
C VAL A 24 -16.57 -9.21 17.08
N HIS A 25 -16.21 -9.56 15.86
CA HIS A 25 -14.98 -9.08 15.28
C HIS A 25 -15.15 -7.57 15.38
N ALA A 26 -14.55 -7.00 16.42
CA ALA A 26 -14.29 -5.59 16.44
C ALA A 26 -13.36 -5.41 15.24
N GLU A 27 -13.96 -5.05 14.10
CA GLU A 27 -13.28 -4.61 12.91
C GLU A 27 -12.43 -3.43 13.39
N VAL A 28 -11.16 -3.68 13.71
CA VAL A 28 -10.20 -2.60 13.94
C VAL A 28 -10.17 -1.88 12.60
N PRO A 29 -10.70 -0.65 12.50
CA PRO A 29 -10.71 0.04 11.23
C PRO A 29 -9.25 0.19 10.83
N VAL A 30 -8.86 -0.50 9.75
CA VAL A 30 -7.54 -0.30 9.15
C VAL A 30 -7.58 1.08 8.52
N GLU A 31 -7.18 2.08 9.30
CA GLU A 31 -6.97 3.43 8.81
C GLU A 31 -5.81 3.40 7.81
N MET A 32 -6.15 3.46 6.53
CA MET A 32 -5.14 3.65 5.49
C MET A 32 -4.51 5.03 5.66
N LEU A 33 -3.18 5.09 5.63
CA LEU A 33 -2.41 6.34 5.75
C LEU A 33 -2.75 7.34 4.64
N PHE A 34 -3.15 6.84 3.47
CA PHE A 34 -3.50 7.63 2.31
C PHE A 34 -4.80 7.15 1.64
N LYS A 35 -5.40 8.02 0.81
CA LYS A 35 -6.51 7.64 -0.06
C LYS A 35 -6.04 6.69 -1.16
N ARG A 36 -6.93 5.82 -1.64
CA ARG A 36 -6.65 4.88 -2.76
C ARG A 36 -5.99 5.55 -3.97
N ILE A 37 -6.44 6.76 -4.31
CA ILE A 37 -5.88 7.51 -5.45
C ILE A 37 -4.40 7.84 -5.28
N ASN A 38 -3.93 8.12 -4.07
CA ASN A 38 -2.52 8.44 -3.82
C ASN A 38 -1.64 7.22 -4.01
N TYR A 39 -2.10 6.04 -3.58
CA TYR A 39 -1.39 4.78 -3.84
C TYR A 39 -1.23 4.52 -5.34
N ILE A 40 -2.27 4.79 -6.13
CA ILE A 40 -2.20 4.68 -7.60
C ILE A 40 -1.18 5.66 -8.18
N LEU A 41 -1.16 6.91 -7.68
CA LEU A 41 -0.17 7.90 -8.12
C LEU A 41 1.26 7.49 -7.73
N ILE A 42 1.48 7.00 -6.50
CA ILE A 42 2.79 6.50 -6.08
C ILE A 42 3.25 5.36 -7.01
N LEU A 43 2.36 4.40 -7.30
CA LEU A 43 2.67 3.30 -8.20
C LEU A 43 3.02 3.79 -9.61
N ALA A 44 2.27 4.76 -10.14
CA ALA A 44 2.56 5.38 -11.43
C ALA A 44 3.95 6.08 -11.44
N GLY A 45 4.31 6.75 -10.34
CA GLY A 45 5.61 7.39 -10.18
C GLY A 45 6.77 6.39 -10.13
N ILE A 46 6.58 5.26 -9.45
CA ILE A 46 7.54 4.16 -9.44
C ILE A 46 7.72 3.58 -10.85
N VAL A 47 6.63 3.37 -11.59
CA VAL A 47 6.68 2.90 -12.98
C VAL A 47 7.48 3.86 -13.86
N LEU A 48 7.27 5.18 -13.72
CA LEU A 48 8.06 6.20 -14.44
C LEU A 48 9.56 6.10 -14.13
N ILE A 49 9.92 5.93 -12.85
CA ILE A 49 11.32 5.78 -12.43
C ILE A 49 11.94 4.53 -13.07
N VAL A 50 11.23 3.39 -13.02
CA VAL A 50 11.69 2.14 -13.62
C VAL A 50 11.87 2.29 -15.13
N VAL A 51 10.93 2.93 -15.81
CA VAL A 51 11.04 3.24 -17.24
C VAL A 51 12.29 4.09 -17.51
N GLY A 52 12.52 5.14 -16.73
CA GLY A 52 13.72 5.98 -16.85
C GLY A 52 15.03 5.19 -16.71
N PHE A 53 15.11 4.27 -15.75
CA PHE A 53 16.27 3.39 -15.62
C PHE A 53 16.42 2.42 -16.80
N ILE A 54 15.32 1.91 -17.35
CA ILE A 54 15.34 1.05 -18.54
C ILE A 54 15.87 1.84 -19.75
N LEU A 55 15.50 3.11 -19.92
CA LEU A 55 16.03 3.94 -21.01
C LEU A 55 17.56 4.14 -20.88
N MET A 56 18.09 4.24 -19.65
CA MET A 56 19.54 4.31 -19.41
C MET A 56 20.23 2.98 -19.71
N SER A 57 19.55 1.84 -19.56
CA SER A 57 20.13 0.51 -19.79
C SER A 57 20.70 0.37 -21.21
N GLY A 58 21.89 -0.22 -21.32
CA GLY A 58 22.65 -0.31 -22.58
C GLY A 58 23.96 0.48 -22.53
N GLY A 59 24.52 0.82 -23.69
CA GLY A 59 25.82 1.50 -23.79
C GLY A 59 27.03 0.57 -23.73
N LYS A 60 26.81 -0.75 -23.83
CA LYS A 60 27.90 -1.72 -23.87
C LYS A 60 28.61 -1.66 -25.22
N MET A 61 29.92 -1.46 -25.19
CA MET A 61 30.76 -1.51 -26.38
C MET A 61 30.92 -2.96 -26.89
N PRO A 62 30.80 -3.23 -28.19
CA PRO A 62 30.98 -4.57 -28.76
C PRO A 62 32.40 -5.14 -28.58
N SER A 63 33.42 -4.29 -28.51
CA SER A 63 34.82 -4.71 -28.34
C SER A 63 35.63 -3.56 -27.71
N PRO A 64 36.68 -3.85 -26.91
CA PRO A 64 37.48 -2.82 -26.24
C PRO A 64 38.30 -1.94 -27.20
N ASP A 65 38.53 -2.41 -28.42
CA ASP A 65 39.36 -1.74 -29.43
C ASP A 65 38.58 -0.75 -30.31
N VAL A 66 37.25 -0.71 -30.17
CA VAL A 66 36.36 0.16 -30.96
C VAL A 66 35.60 1.05 -29.99
N TRP A 67 35.47 2.35 -30.31
CA TRP A 67 34.69 3.29 -29.51
C TRP A 67 33.57 3.89 -30.35
N ASP A 68 32.33 3.75 -29.87
CA ASP A 68 31.14 4.32 -30.48
C ASP A 68 30.48 5.25 -29.45
N ASP A 69 30.72 6.54 -29.63
CA ASP A 69 30.21 7.62 -28.79
C ASP A 69 28.68 7.61 -28.69
N GLN A 70 27.98 7.16 -29.74
CA GLN A 70 26.52 7.21 -29.79
C GLN A 70 25.87 6.21 -28.82
N LEU A 71 26.58 5.15 -28.42
CA LEU A 71 26.07 4.16 -27.48
C LEU A 71 25.93 4.71 -26.06
N ILE A 72 26.84 5.63 -25.67
CA ILE A 72 26.91 6.20 -24.32
C ILE A 72 26.33 7.62 -24.29
N TYR A 73 26.69 8.46 -25.26
CA TYR A 73 26.32 9.88 -25.31
C TYR A 73 25.00 10.15 -26.06
N ASN A 74 24.15 9.13 -26.18
CA ASN A 74 22.82 9.30 -26.77
C ASN A 74 22.00 10.31 -25.95
N PRO A 75 21.38 11.34 -26.57
CA PRO A 75 20.53 12.31 -25.88
C PRO A 75 19.37 11.67 -25.09
N VAL A 76 18.91 10.48 -25.50
CA VAL A 76 17.90 9.72 -24.75
C VAL A 76 18.45 9.30 -23.38
N LYS A 77 19.72 8.87 -23.31
CA LYS A 77 20.36 8.41 -22.07
C LYS A 77 20.83 9.57 -21.20
N THR A 78 21.40 10.60 -21.81
CA THR A 78 22.02 11.72 -21.08
C THR A 78 21.01 12.78 -20.64
N LEU A 79 19.91 12.98 -21.38
CA LEU A 79 18.93 14.04 -21.09
C LEU A 79 17.53 13.49 -20.80
N VAL A 80 16.97 12.67 -21.69
CA VAL A 80 15.57 12.22 -21.55
C VAL A 80 15.40 11.31 -20.34
N SER A 81 16.31 10.36 -20.14
CA SER A 81 16.19 9.38 -19.05
C SER A 81 16.24 10.04 -17.67
N PRO A 82 17.19 10.93 -17.35
CA PRO A 82 17.19 11.65 -16.08
C PRO A 82 15.93 12.49 -15.86
N ILE A 83 15.41 13.15 -16.90
CA ILE A 83 14.16 13.94 -16.80
C ILE A 83 12.98 13.03 -16.46
N VAL A 84 12.87 11.86 -17.09
CA VAL A 84 11.81 10.88 -16.78
C VAL A 84 11.90 10.41 -15.33
N ILE A 85 13.10 10.07 -14.84
CA ILE A 85 13.31 9.67 -13.43
C ILE A 85 12.88 10.80 -12.49
N LEU A 86 13.32 12.04 -12.75
CA LEU A 86 12.97 13.21 -11.93
C LEU A 86 11.46 13.47 -11.93
N SER A 87 10.79 13.35 -13.08
CA SER A 87 9.33 13.49 -13.16
C SER A 87 8.60 12.43 -12.32
N GLY A 88 9.09 11.19 -12.32
CA GLY A 88 8.55 10.11 -11.49
C GLY A 88 8.74 10.40 -10.00
N LEU A 89 9.92 10.89 -9.61
CA LEU A 89 10.19 11.32 -8.22
C LEU A 89 9.28 12.47 -7.78
N VAL A 90 9.12 13.51 -8.62
CA VAL A 90 8.20 14.62 -8.34
C VAL A 90 6.77 14.12 -8.18
N LEU A 91 6.33 13.18 -9.03
CA LEU A 91 4.98 12.63 -8.95
C LEU A 91 4.77 11.84 -7.65
N VAL A 92 5.75 11.06 -7.19
CA VAL A 92 5.70 10.39 -5.88
C VAL A 92 5.65 11.42 -4.74
N LEU A 93 6.48 12.47 -4.78
CA LEU A 93 6.46 13.53 -3.77
C LEU A 93 5.07 14.18 -3.69
N VAL A 94 4.52 14.59 -4.84
CA VAL A 94 3.17 15.18 -4.90
C VAL A 94 2.12 14.21 -4.37
N ALA A 95 2.21 12.92 -4.71
CA ALA A 95 1.25 11.92 -4.25
C ALA A 95 1.28 11.71 -2.73
N ILE A 96 2.44 11.83 -2.08
CA ILE A 96 2.60 11.73 -0.63
C ILE A 96 2.05 12.97 0.08
N PHE A 97 2.36 14.17 -0.44
CA PHE A 97 1.89 15.43 0.17
C PHE A 97 0.41 15.71 -0.06
N LYS A 98 -0.17 15.16 -1.14
CA LYS A 98 -1.58 15.32 -1.46
C LYS A 98 -2.42 14.49 -0.48
N LYS A 99 -3.16 15.11 0.44
CA LYS A 99 -3.97 14.43 1.46
C LYS A 99 -5.40 14.13 0.99
#